data_AF-A0A097ANM3-F1
#
_entry.id   AF-A0A097ANM3-F1
#
_cell.length_a   1.000
_cell.length_b   1.000
_cell.length_c   1.000
_cell.angle_alpha   90.00
_cell.angle_beta   90.00
_cell.angle_gamma   90.00
#
_symmetry.space_group_name_H-M   'P 1'
#
loop_
_entity.id
_entity.type
_entity.pdbx_description
1 polymer ?
#
loop_
_entity_poly.entity_id
_entity_poly.type
_entity_poly.pdbx_seq_one_letter_code
_entity_poly.pdbx_strand_id
1 'polypeptide(L)'
;MGGVLIYLAIKKEYEPMLLLPIGFGIILANILFSAAVGENGFLTILYNAGVNTEFFPILIFIAVGAMVDFSPLLKQPLVIFFGAAAQLGIFLTIIFAYILGFNLKEAAAIGIIGVADGPTSIYVAKVYSLDSREEVFRYSH
;
A
#
# COMPACT_ATOMS: atom_id res chain seq x y z
N MET A 1 10.03 2.78 -15.29
CA MET A 1 9.12 3.05 -14.14
C MET A 1 9.81 3.86 -13.04
N GLY A 2 10.90 3.38 -12.41
CA GLY A 2 11.52 4.07 -11.26
C GLY A 2 11.92 5.54 -11.48
N GLY A 3 12.57 5.88 -12.60
CA GLY A 3 12.92 7.28 -12.91
C GLY A 3 11.73 8.22 -13.11
N VAL A 4 10.57 7.69 -13.54
CA VAL A 4 9.33 8.48 -13.68
C VAL A 4 8.77 8.84 -12.30
N LEU A 5 8.80 7.89 -11.36
CA LEU A 5 8.35 8.13 -9.98
C LEU A 5 9.24 9.15 -9.26
N ILE A 6 10.56 9.05 -9.44
CA ILE A 6 11.50 10.05 -8.91
C ILE A 6 11.25 11.43 -9.52
N TYR A 7 11.02 11.50 -10.83
CA TYR A 7 10.68 12.78 -11.48
C TYR A 7 9.40 13.39 -10.94
N LEU A 8 8.35 12.58 -10.72
CA LEU A 8 7.09 13.04 -10.13
C LEU A 8 7.26 13.50 -8.68
N ALA A 9 8.06 12.78 -7.89
CA ALA A 9 8.37 13.14 -6.50
C ALA A 9 9.12 14.47 -6.40
N ILE A 10 10.12 14.71 -7.26
CA ILE A 10 10.99 15.89 -7.17
C ILE A 10 10.36 17.12 -7.85
N LYS A 11 9.84 16.96 -9.07
CA LYS A 11 9.37 18.11 -9.85
C LYS A 11 7.92 18.48 -9.58
N LYS A 12 7.08 17.50 -9.25
CA LYS A 12 5.65 17.72 -8.98
C LYS A 12 5.29 17.61 -7.51
N GLU A 13 6.25 17.31 -6.64
CA GLU A 13 6.08 17.19 -5.19
C GLU A 13 4.92 16.24 -4.79
N TYR A 14 4.63 15.24 -5.64
CA TYR A 14 3.67 14.20 -5.30
C TYR A 14 4.32 13.25 -4.29
N GLU A 15 3.71 13.13 -3.11
CA GLU A 15 4.12 12.30 -1.95
C GLU A 15 5.63 11.99 -1.92
N PRO A 16 6.50 13.02 -1.84
CA PRO A 16 7.93 12.86 -2.07
C PRO A 16 8.57 11.88 -1.07
N MET A 17 8.05 11.85 0.16
CA MET A 17 8.49 10.94 1.21
C MET A 17 8.25 9.46 0.88
N LEU A 18 7.27 9.14 0.04
CA LEU A 18 6.90 7.77 -0.31
C LEU A 18 7.38 7.41 -1.73
N LEU A 19 7.07 8.25 -2.71
CA LEU A 19 7.38 8.03 -4.13
C LEU A 19 8.88 8.01 -4.43
N LEU A 20 9.68 8.79 -3.70
CA LEU A 20 11.13 8.83 -3.90
C LEU A 20 11.80 7.52 -3.45
N PRO A 21 11.60 7.01 -2.22
CA PRO A 21 12.11 5.69 -1.83
C PRO A 21 11.61 4.54 -2.72
N ILE A 22 10.33 4.55 -3.13
CA ILE A 22 9.77 3.53 -4.02
C ILE A 22 10.47 3.57 -5.39
N GLY A 23 10.63 4.77 -5.96
CA GLY A 23 11.33 4.96 -7.23
C GLY A 23 12.78 4.47 -7.19
N PHE A 24 13.50 4.78 -6.11
CA PHE A 24 14.86 4.27 -5.87
C PHE A 24 14.90 2.75 -5.71
N GLY A 25 13.98 2.17 -4.92
CA GLY A 25 13.89 0.72 -4.72
C GLY A 25 13.65 -0.02 -6.04
N ILE A 26 12.78 0.50 -6.91
CA ILE A 26 12.54 -0.07 -8.25
C ILE A 26 13.79 -0.01 -9.11
N ILE A 27 14.55 1.10 -9.09
CA ILE A 27 15.82 1.18 -9.84
C ILE A 27 16.81 0.14 -9.31
N LEU A 28 17.05 0.11 -8.00
CA LEU A 28 17.99 -0.82 -7.37
C LEU A 28 17.62 -2.29 -7.60
N ALA A 29 16.33 -2.61 -7.62
CA ALA A 29 15.84 -3.96 -7.87
C ALA A 29 15.98 -4.41 -9.33
N ASN A 30 16.05 -3.49 -10.28
CA ASN A 30 16.12 -3.78 -11.72
C ASN A 30 17.54 -3.59 -12.31
N ILE A 31 18.55 -3.25 -11.51
CA ILE A 31 19.94 -3.24 -11.97
C ILE A 31 20.42 -4.68 -12.16
N LEU A 32 20.95 -4.99 -13.35
CA LEU A 32 21.52 -6.29 -13.68
C LEU A 32 22.75 -6.56 -12.77
N PHE A 33 22.82 -7.72 -12.13
CA PHE A 33 23.80 -8.06 -11.07
C PHE A 33 23.70 -7.21 -9.79
N SER A 34 22.54 -6.64 -9.49
CA SER A 34 22.33 -5.94 -8.23
C SER A 34 22.48 -6.90 -7.04
N ALA A 35 23.44 -6.64 -6.17
CA ALA A 35 23.54 -7.28 -4.86
C ALA A 35 22.36 -6.90 -3.92
N ALA A 36 21.47 -5.99 -4.35
CA ALA A 36 20.34 -5.55 -3.56
C ALA A 36 19.19 -6.57 -3.54
N VAL A 37 19.07 -7.41 -4.58
CA VAL A 37 18.01 -8.42 -4.73
C VAL A 37 18.64 -9.80 -4.85
N GLY A 38 18.32 -10.70 -3.92
CA GLY A 38 18.89 -12.05 -3.83
C GLY A 38 18.70 -12.61 -2.43
N GLU A 39 19.14 -13.84 -2.18
CA GLU A 39 18.99 -14.52 -0.87
C GLU A 39 19.54 -13.68 0.30
N ASN A 40 20.66 -12.98 0.06
CA ASN A 40 21.29 -12.05 1.00
C ASN A 40 21.18 -10.58 0.57
N GLY A 41 20.28 -10.28 -0.38
CA GLY A 41 20.09 -8.91 -0.85
C GLY A 41 19.47 -8.05 0.23
N PHE A 42 20.02 -6.85 0.46
CA PHE A 42 19.51 -5.93 1.49
C PHE A 42 18.02 -5.61 1.31
N LEU A 43 17.54 -5.42 0.07
CA LEU A 43 16.12 -5.17 -0.20
C LEU A 43 15.26 -6.40 0.11
N THR A 44 15.77 -7.60 -0.15
CA THR A 44 15.09 -8.86 0.19
C THR A 44 15.01 -9.06 1.70
N ILE A 45 16.08 -8.75 2.43
CA ILE A 45 16.10 -8.80 3.90
C ILE A 45 15.11 -7.78 4.48
N LEU A 46 15.11 -6.54 3.98
CA LEU A 46 14.14 -5.51 4.38
C LEU A 46 12.70 -5.91 4.08
N TYR A 47 12.45 -6.47 2.91
CA TYR A 47 11.13 -6.95 2.53
C TYR A 47 10.67 -8.06 3.47
N ASN A 48 11.53 -9.06 3.73
CA ASN A 48 11.20 -10.19 4.59
C ASN A 48 11.04 -9.77 6.05
N ALA A 49 11.92 -8.91 6.57
CA ALA A 49 11.90 -8.47 7.95
C ALA A 49 10.83 -7.43 8.26
N GLY A 50 10.36 -6.69 7.25
CA GLY A 50 9.49 -5.53 7.43
C GLY A 50 8.11 -5.67 6.79
N VAL A 51 8.05 -5.96 5.48
CA VAL A 51 6.80 -6.01 4.72
C VAL A 51 6.11 -7.36 4.90
N ASN A 52 6.87 -8.46 4.82
CA ASN A 52 6.32 -9.81 4.93
C ASN A 52 5.80 -10.12 6.34
N THR A 53 6.56 -9.70 7.36
CA THR A 53 6.23 -9.82 8.79
C THR A 53 5.24 -8.76 9.28
N GLU A 54 4.78 -7.84 8.41
CA GLU A 54 3.87 -6.74 8.74
C GLU A 54 4.42 -5.72 9.75
N PHE A 55 5.70 -5.81 10.08
CA PHE A 55 6.36 -4.92 11.02
C PHE A 55 6.34 -3.45 10.56
N PHE A 56 6.58 -3.17 9.27
CA PHE A 56 6.54 -1.80 8.75
C PHE A 56 5.12 -1.21 8.73
N PRO A 57 4.09 -1.88 8.19
CA PRO A 57 2.72 -1.40 8.31
C PRO A 57 2.32 -1.02 9.73
N ILE A 58 2.58 -1.90 10.71
CA ILE A 58 2.24 -1.64 12.12
C ILE A 58 2.96 -0.41 12.65
N LEU A 59 4.27 -0.28 12.38
CA LEU A 59 5.05 0.87 12.83
C LEU A 59 4.55 2.18 12.22
N ILE A 60 4.17 2.15 10.94
CA ILE A 60 3.60 3.31 10.24
C ILE A 60 2.23 3.67 10.85
N PHE A 61 1.36 2.69 11.15
CA PHE A 61 0.07 2.97 11.81
C PHE A 61 0.25 3.60 13.19
N ILE A 62 1.21 3.13 13.98
CA ILE A 62 1.52 3.73 15.28
C ILE A 62 2.02 5.16 15.11
N ALA A 63 2.93 5.41 14.15
CA ALA A 63 3.45 6.73 13.88
C ALA A 63 2.36 7.70 13.40
N VAL A 64 1.51 7.28 12.45
CA VAL A 64 0.37 8.07 11.97
C VAL A 64 -0.58 8.38 13.12
N GLY A 65 -0.97 7.37 13.91
CA GLY A 65 -1.85 7.54 15.06
C GLY A 65 -1.29 8.49 16.12
N ALA A 66 0.02 8.49 16.35
CA ALA A 66 0.70 9.42 17.25
C ALA A 66 0.74 10.86 16.72
N MET A 67 0.65 11.05 15.40
CA MET A 67 0.64 12.38 14.75
C MET A 67 -0.78 12.96 14.60
N VAL A 68 -1.84 12.17 14.77
CA VAL A 68 -3.23 12.66 14.64
C VAL A 68 -3.59 13.57 15.81
N ASP A 69 -3.98 14.81 15.50
CA ASP A 69 -4.61 15.70 16.47
C ASP A 69 -6.12 15.42 16.54
N PHE A 70 -6.60 14.96 17.70
CA PHE A 70 -8.02 14.72 17.96
C PHE A 70 -8.79 15.98 18.38
N SER A 71 -8.12 17.12 18.59
CA SER A 71 -8.75 18.37 19.02
C SER A 71 -9.90 18.82 18.09
N PRO A 72 -9.79 18.75 16.74
CA PRO A 72 -10.89 19.08 15.85
C PRO A 72 -12.07 18.10 15.96
N LEU A 73 -11.78 16.80 16.13
CA LEU A 73 -12.79 15.75 16.28
C LEU A 73 -13.61 15.93 17.57
N LEU A 74 -12.95 16.29 18.66
CA LEU A 74 -13.59 16.53 19.96
C LEU A 74 -14.41 17.83 19.98
N LYS A 75 -13.94 18.87 19.28
CA LYS A 75 -14.65 20.14 19.16
C LYS A 75 -15.91 20.05 18.31
N GLN A 76 -15.90 19.23 17.25
CA GLN A 76 -17.05 19.02 16.37
C GLN A 76 -17.25 17.53 16.09
N PRO A 77 -18.12 16.84 16.85
CA PRO A 77 -18.33 15.40 16.67
C PRO A 77 -18.96 15.04 15.32
N LEU A 78 -19.60 15.99 14.64
CA LEU A 78 -20.14 15.80 13.30
C LEU A 78 -19.05 15.48 12.25
N VAL A 79 -17.77 15.75 12.54
CA VAL A 79 -16.67 15.41 11.63
C VAL A 79 -16.51 13.89 11.45
N ILE A 80 -17.00 13.09 12.40
CA ILE A 80 -17.03 11.61 12.33
C ILE A 80 -17.78 11.12 11.08
N PHE A 81 -18.82 11.84 10.63
CA PHE A 81 -19.58 11.44 9.44
C PHE A 81 -18.76 11.54 8.14
N PHE A 82 -17.73 12.38 8.07
CA PHE A 82 -16.80 12.38 6.93
C PHE A 82 -15.94 11.12 6.91
N GLY A 83 -15.58 10.58 8.08
CA GLY A 83 -14.94 9.26 8.19
C GLY A 83 -15.85 8.14 7.70
N ALA A 84 -17.15 8.19 8.05
CA ALA A 84 -18.14 7.25 7.52
C ALA A 84 -18.31 7.37 6.00
N ALA A 85 -18.23 8.59 5.44
CA ALA A 85 -18.27 8.82 4.00
C ALA A 85 -17.05 8.23 3.28
N ALA A 86 -15.86 8.23 3.89
CA ALA A 86 -14.69 7.55 3.35
C ALA A 86 -14.91 6.03 3.18
N GLN A 87 -15.64 5.40 4.12
CA GLN A 87 -15.99 3.98 4.03
C GLN A 87 -16.92 3.67 2.85
N LEU A 88 -17.82 4.59 2.49
CA LEU A 88 -18.64 4.46 1.28
C LEU A 88 -17.79 4.51 0.00
N GLY A 89 -16.71 5.29 0.01
CA GLY A 89 -15.74 5.32 -1.09
C GLY A 89 -15.18 3.94 -1.43
N ILE A 90 -14.82 3.16 -0.41
CA ILE A 90 -14.34 1.77 -0.55
C ILE A 90 -15.38 0.89 -1.24
N PHE A 91 -16.61 0.92 -0.74
CA PHE A 91 -17.67 0.07 -1.29
C PHE A 91 -17.95 0.43 -2.75
N LEU A 92 -17.91 1.72 -3.09
CA LEU A 92 -18.13 2.18 -4.45
C LEU A 92 -17.02 1.71 -5.41
N THR A 93 -15.76 1.78 -5.01
CA THR A 93 -14.64 1.25 -5.81
C THR A 93 -14.68 -0.27 -5.94
N ILE A 94 -15.06 -1.02 -4.89
CA ILE A 94 -15.24 -2.48 -4.96
C ILE A 94 -16.36 -2.84 -5.95
N ILE A 95 -17.53 -2.22 -5.83
CA ILE A 95 -18.67 -2.48 -6.72
C ILE A 95 -18.30 -2.17 -8.16
N PHE A 96 -17.63 -1.04 -8.40
CA PHE A 96 -17.21 -0.65 -9.73
C PHE A 96 -16.18 -1.64 -10.33
N ALA A 97 -15.20 -2.08 -9.54
CA ALA A 97 -14.24 -3.09 -9.97
C ALA A 97 -14.92 -4.44 -10.26
N TYR A 98 -15.87 -4.87 -9.44
CA TYR A 98 -16.62 -6.10 -9.68
C TYR A 98 -17.44 -6.04 -10.99
N ILE A 99 -18.08 -4.90 -11.28
CA ILE A 99 -18.81 -4.69 -12.55
C ILE A 99 -17.87 -4.75 -13.76
N LEU A 100 -16.62 -4.30 -13.62
CA LEU A 100 -15.60 -4.40 -14.67
C LEU A 100 -15.05 -5.83 -14.88
N GLY A 101 -15.53 -6.80 -14.11
CA GLY A 101 -15.19 -8.22 -14.28
C GLY A 101 -14.04 -8.72 -13.39
N PHE A 102 -13.57 -7.91 -12.42
CA PHE A 102 -12.58 -8.37 -11.44
C PHE A 102 -13.21 -9.30 -10.41
N ASN A 103 -12.45 -10.30 -9.95
CA ASN A 103 -12.89 -11.18 -8.88
C ASN A 103 -13.03 -10.40 -7.57
N LEU A 104 -13.85 -10.87 -6.62
CA LEU A 104 -14.12 -10.17 -5.36
C LEU A 104 -12.84 -9.83 -4.58
N LYS A 105 -11.83 -10.71 -4.61
CA LYS A 105 -10.53 -10.48 -3.96
C LYS A 105 -9.74 -9.34 -4.63
N GLU A 106 -9.71 -9.30 -5.96
CA GLU A 106 -9.03 -8.24 -6.73
C GLU A 106 -9.78 -6.91 -6.59
N ALA A 107 -11.12 -6.96 -6.65
CA ALA A 107 -11.99 -5.83 -6.40
C ALA A 107 -11.79 -5.25 -5.00
N ALA A 108 -11.59 -6.10 -3.97
CA ALA A 108 -11.27 -5.66 -2.61
C ALA A 108 -9.91 -4.96 -2.54
N ALA A 109 -8.88 -5.49 -3.22
CA ALA A 109 -7.58 -4.84 -3.29
C ALA A 109 -7.64 -3.47 -4.00
N ILE A 110 -8.39 -3.36 -5.11
CA ILE A 110 -8.64 -2.10 -5.82
C ILE A 110 -9.49 -1.15 -4.97
N GLY A 111 -10.45 -1.69 -4.23
CA GLY A 111 -11.37 -0.97 -3.36
C GLY A 111 -10.65 -0.07 -2.35
N ILE A 112 -9.58 -0.59 -1.76
CA ILE A 112 -8.84 0.06 -0.69
C ILE A 112 -8.01 1.25 -1.17
N ILE A 113 -7.61 1.24 -2.45
CA ILE A 113 -7.00 2.42 -3.10
C ILE A 113 -7.96 3.62 -3.04
N GLY A 114 -9.27 3.38 -3.05
CA GLY A 114 -10.31 4.40 -2.94
C GLY A 114 -10.35 5.16 -1.61
N VAL A 115 -9.69 4.65 -0.56
CA VAL A 115 -9.54 5.37 0.74
C VAL A 115 -8.47 6.46 0.65
N ALA A 116 -7.58 6.39 -0.35
CA ALA A 116 -6.38 7.22 -0.44
C ALA A 116 -5.49 7.15 0.82
N ASP A 117 -5.49 5.99 1.50
CA ASP A 117 -4.64 5.73 2.67
C ASP A 117 -3.53 4.74 2.32
N GLY A 118 -2.30 5.26 2.22
CA GLY A 118 -1.12 4.54 1.74
C GLY A 118 -0.76 3.30 2.58
N PRO A 119 -0.58 3.41 3.92
CA PRO A 119 -0.19 2.30 4.78
C PRO A 119 -1.20 1.15 4.75
N THR A 120 -2.51 1.44 4.81
CA THR A 120 -3.57 0.43 4.71
C THR A 120 -3.58 -0.23 3.34
N SER A 121 -3.37 0.54 2.26
CA SER A 121 -3.31 -0.01 0.90
C SER A 121 -2.15 -0.98 0.73
N ILE A 122 -0.97 -0.68 1.27
CA ILE A 122 0.20 -1.57 1.23
C ILE A 122 -0.07 -2.86 2.02
N TYR A 123 -0.63 -2.73 3.23
CA TYR A 123 -0.96 -3.87 4.08
C TYR A 123 -1.93 -4.83 3.37
N VAL A 124 -3.02 -4.31 2.82
CA VAL A 124 -4.06 -5.17 2.26
C VAL A 124 -3.68 -5.73 0.89
N ALA A 125 -2.92 -4.98 0.08
CA ALA A 125 -2.31 -5.53 -1.13
C ALA A 125 -1.39 -6.72 -0.81
N LYS A 126 -0.66 -6.69 0.31
CA LYS A 126 0.15 -7.82 0.78
C LYS A 126 -0.72 -9.01 1.18
N VAL A 127 -1.77 -8.82 1.97
CA VAL A 127 -2.67 -9.91 2.38
C VAL A 127 -3.29 -10.62 1.17
N TYR A 128 -3.86 -9.88 0.22
CA TYR A 128 -4.50 -10.48 -0.96
C TYR A 128 -3.49 -11.04 -1.98
N SER A 129 -2.28 -10.49 -2.10
CA SER A 129 -1.26 -11.06 -3.00
C SER A 129 -0.66 -12.38 -2.49
N LEU A 130 -0.58 -12.57 -1.17
CA LEU A 130 -0.19 -13.84 -0.56
C LEU A 130 -1.28 -14.90 -0.75
N ASP A 131 -2.55 -14.53 -0.54
CA ASP A 131 -3.70 -15.43 -0.74
C ASP A 131 -3.81 -15.89 -2.21
N SER A 132 -3.60 -14.99 -3.18
CA SER A 132 -3.52 -15.36 -4.60
C SER A 132 -2.36 -16.29 -4.91
N ARG A 133 -1.21 -16.17 -4.23
CA ARG A 133 -0.06 -17.10 -4.40
C ARG A 133 -0.34 -18.47 -3.81
N GLU A 134 -1.04 -18.55 -2.68
CA GLU A 134 -1.47 -19.83 -2.11
C GLU A 134 -2.49 -20.55 -3.02
N GLU A 135 -3.43 -19.82 -3.63
CA GLU A 135 -4.38 -20.42 -4.59
C GLU A 135 -3.71 -20.96 -5.85
N VAL A 136 -2.69 -20.27 -6.38
CA VAL A 136 -1.91 -20.77 -7.52
C VAL A 136 -1.12 -22.03 -7.15
N PHE A 137 -0.56 -22.10 -5.94
CA PHE A 137 0.12 -23.31 -5.46
C PHE A 137 -0.86 -24.47 -5.24
N ARG A 138 -2.09 -24.19 -4.77
CA ARG A 138 -3.12 -25.22 -4.52
C ARG A 138 -3.73 -25.81 -5.80
N TYR A 139 -3.63 -25.12 -6.94
CA TYR A 139 -4.04 -25.61 -8.27
C TYR A 139 -2.89 -26.22 -9.10
N SER A 140 -1.65 -26.19 -8.59
CA SER A 140 -0.46 -26.75 -9.26
C SER A 140 -0.07 -28.14 -8.72
N HIS A 141 -0.96 -28.77 -7.93
CA HIS A 141 -0.93 -30.17 -7.47
C HIS A 141 -2.31 -30.79 -7.70
#